data_AF-A0A0E3R1T4-F1
#
_entry.id   AF-A0A0E3R1T4-F1
#
_cell.length_a   1.000
_cell.length_b   1.000
_cell.length_c   1.000
_cell.angle_alpha   90.00
_cell.angle_beta   90.00
_cell.angle_gamma   90.00
#
_symmetry.space_group_name_H-M   'P 1'
#
loop_
_entity.id
_entity.type
_entity.pdbx_description
1 polymer ?
#
loop_
_entity_poly.entity_id
_entity_poly.type
_entity_poly.pdbx_seq_one_letter_code
_entity_poly.pdbx_strand_id
1 'polypeptide(L)'
;MCVENLSEEEILLNRGIDLLKCKDYQILCLPENFESDSKENLYDADYTSDLSKILKQSGIKCANSYDLGIDSETYERKSCDIYLGLIWVRDNFVVPILACAIYDWLKGKVNDRDSEKKIIQKYAFQEKTIHVDIRFEKGKKIKYECDVKTLKERLEEESKRWE
;
A
#
# COMPACT_ATOMS: atom_id res chain seq x y z
N MET A 1 15.52 -0.81 22.62
CA MET A 1 15.45 -2.28 22.71
C MET A 1 15.34 -2.80 21.29
N CYS A 2 16.26 -3.66 20.87
CA CYS A 2 16.39 -4.11 19.49
C CYS A 2 15.16 -4.94 19.08
N VAL A 3 14.39 -4.44 18.11
CA VAL A 3 13.27 -5.15 17.47
C VAL A 3 13.85 -6.11 16.43
N GLU A 4 14.54 -7.15 16.87
CA GLU A 4 15.04 -8.19 15.97
C GLU A 4 14.48 -9.54 16.41
N ASN A 5 13.60 -10.07 15.55
CA ASN A 5 12.96 -11.40 15.59
C ASN A 5 11.55 -11.53 16.21
N LEU A 6 10.67 -10.53 16.04
CA LEU A 6 9.23 -10.81 16.18
C LEU A 6 8.72 -11.48 14.88
N SER A 7 8.03 -12.60 15.05
CA SER A 7 7.24 -13.25 14.00
C SER A 7 6.14 -12.33 13.47
N GLU A 8 5.63 -12.63 12.28
CA GLU A 8 4.55 -11.85 11.66
C GLU A 8 3.31 -11.74 12.56
N GLU A 9 2.98 -12.86 13.21
CA GLU A 9 1.85 -12.97 14.15
C GLU A 9 2.06 -12.08 15.39
N GLU A 10 3.27 -12.04 15.93
CA GLU A 10 3.58 -11.18 17.08
C GLU A 10 3.49 -9.69 16.73
N ILE A 11 3.87 -9.30 15.51
CA ILE A 11 3.74 -7.90 15.07
C ILE A 11 2.27 -7.49 14.99
N LEU A 12 1.41 -8.34 14.41
CA LEU A 12 -0.02 -8.07 14.29
C LEU A 12 -0.70 -8.06 15.68
N LEU A 13 -0.40 -9.03 16.54
CA LEU A 13 -0.93 -9.08 17.91
C LEU A 13 -0.50 -7.87 18.74
N ASN A 14 0.76 -7.45 18.63
CA ASN A 14 1.25 -6.26 19.31
C ASN A 14 0.51 -4.98 18.90
N ARG A 15 -0.16 -5.00 17.75
CA ARG A 15 -0.97 -3.91 17.20
C ARG A 15 -2.46 -4.05 17.48
N GLY A 16 -2.85 -5.02 18.31
CA GLY A 16 -4.24 -5.25 18.68
C GLY A 16 -5.07 -5.91 17.59
N ILE A 17 -4.42 -6.43 16.53
CA ILE A 17 -5.12 -7.08 15.43
C ILE A 17 -5.41 -8.53 15.78
N ASP A 18 -6.68 -8.92 15.61
CA ASP A 18 -7.11 -10.30 15.75
C ASP A 18 -6.58 -11.17 14.60
N LEU A 19 -5.69 -12.10 14.92
CA LEU A 19 -5.09 -13.01 13.94
C LEU A 19 -6.11 -13.87 13.21
N LEU A 20 -7.24 -14.22 13.87
CA LEU A 20 -8.28 -15.02 13.23
C LEU A 20 -8.96 -14.23 12.10
N LYS A 21 -9.18 -12.93 12.30
CA LYS A 21 -9.68 -12.04 11.25
C LYS A 21 -8.67 -11.86 10.12
N CYS A 22 -7.38 -11.78 10.47
CA CYS A 22 -6.33 -11.61 9.45
C CYS A 22 -6.18 -12.79 8.51
N LYS A 23 -6.33 -14.03 9.00
CA LYS A 23 -6.03 -15.27 8.26
C LYS A 23 -6.71 -15.37 6.90
N ASP A 24 -7.89 -14.77 6.76
CA ASP A 24 -8.64 -14.82 5.50
C ASP A 24 -8.19 -13.78 4.47
N TYR A 25 -7.38 -12.79 4.86
CA TYR A 25 -6.90 -11.74 3.96
C TYR A 25 -5.54 -12.08 3.34
N GLN A 26 -5.45 -11.86 2.03
CA GLN A 26 -4.25 -12.01 1.20
C GLN A 26 -3.39 -10.74 1.20
N ILE A 27 -3.99 -9.57 1.40
CA ILE A 27 -3.30 -8.28 1.51
C ILE A 27 -3.83 -7.50 2.71
N LEU A 28 -2.93 -6.91 3.49
CA LEU A 28 -3.25 -5.93 4.51
C LEU A 28 -2.71 -4.56 4.09
N CYS A 29 -3.60 -3.58 3.96
CA CYS A 29 -3.29 -2.18 3.76
C CYS A 29 -3.25 -1.50 5.13
N LEU A 30 -2.05 -1.25 5.63
CA LEU A 30 -1.78 -0.83 7.01
C LEU A 30 -1.30 0.63 7.08
N PRO A 31 -1.42 1.26 8.26
CA PRO A 31 -0.92 2.60 8.50
C PRO A 31 0.56 2.76 8.13
N GLU A 32 0.97 3.95 7.67
CA GLU A 32 2.36 4.20 7.24
C GLU A 32 3.36 3.98 8.38
N ASN A 33 2.95 4.32 9.60
CA ASN A 33 3.74 4.19 10.82
C ASN A 33 3.45 2.89 11.60
N PHE A 34 2.83 1.90 10.95
CA PHE A 34 2.47 0.63 11.58
C PHE A 34 3.65 -0.14 12.18
N GLU A 35 4.87 0.10 11.72
CA GLU A 35 6.07 -0.54 12.28
C GLU A 35 6.84 0.37 13.26
N SER A 36 6.38 1.60 13.51
CA SER A 36 7.02 2.53 14.44
C SER A 36 6.82 2.14 15.90
N ASP A 37 7.75 2.43 16.80
CA ASP A 37 7.63 2.03 18.21
C ASP A 37 6.38 2.60 18.93
N SER A 38 5.77 3.66 18.39
CA SER A 38 4.51 4.21 18.90
C SER A 38 3.32 3.33 18.51
N LYS A 39 2.53 2.91 19.50
CA LYS A 39 1.19 2.33 19.28
C LYS A 39 0.09 3.39 19.21
N GLU A 40 0.41 4.62 19.57
CA GLU A 40 -0.50 5.75 19.58
C GLU A 40 -0.37 6.53 18.27
N ASN A 41 -1.50 7.04 17.77
CA ASN A 41 -1.61 7.86 16.57
C ASN A 41 -1.11 7.15 15.31
N LEU A 42 -1.85 6.12 14.86
CA LEU A 42 -1.59 5.47 13.58
C LEU A 42 -2.19 6.31 12.44
N TYR A 43 -1.49 6.39 11.32
CA TYR A 43 -1.91 7.20 10.18
C TYR A 43 -2.04 6.37 8.91
N ASP A 44 -3.24 6.32 8.37
CA ASP A 44 -3.48 5.78 7.03
C ASP A 44 -3.05 6.81 5.98
N ALA A 45 -2.44 6.33 4.89
CA ALA A 45 -2.19 7.16 3.74
C ALA A 45 -3.49 7.45 3.00
N ASP A 46 -3.60 8.65 2.41
CA ASP A 46 -4.80 9.15 1.74
C ASP A 46 -5.36 8.20 0.68
N TYR A 47 -4.47 7.52 -0.03
CA TYR A 47 -4.85 6.66 -1.12
C TYR A 47 -4.95 5.18 -0.74
N THR A 48 -4.60 4.80 0.49
CA THR A 48 -4.68 3.41 0.97
C THR A 48 -6.12 2.89 0.96
N SER A 49 -7.10 3.74 1.31
CA SER A 49 -8.52 3.38 1.30
C SER A 49 -9.04 3.13 -0.12
N ASP A 50 -8.65 3.98 -1.08
CA ASP A 50 -8.99 3.82 -2.50
C ASP A 50 -8.37 2.53 -3.06
N LEU A 51 -7.08 2.29 -2.77
CA LEU A 51 -6.39 1.08 -3.19
C LEU A 51 -7.06 -0.18 -2.64
N SER A 52 -7.40 -0.21 -1.34
CA SER A 52 -8.07 -1.35 -0.72
C SER A 52 -9.40 -1.68 -1.41
N LYS A 53 -10.20 -0.67 -1.76
CA LYS A 53 -11.46 -0.88 -2.51
C LYS A 53 -11.22 -1.50 -3.88
N ILE A 54 -10.18 -1.06 -4.58
CA ILE A 54 -9.87 -1.56 -5.93
C ILE A 54 -9.35 -2.99 -5.87
N LEU A 55 -8.48 -3.30 -4.92
CA LEU A 55 -8.02 -4.68 -4.69
C LEU A 55 -9.19 -5.62 -4.39
N LYS A 56 -10.14 -5.19 -3.55
CA LYS A 56 -11.38 -5.93 -3.28
C LYS A 56 -12.23 -6.13 -4.55
N GLN A 57 -12.35 -5.09 -5.40
CA GLN A 57 -13.06 -5.18 -6.67
C GLN A 57 -12.38 -6.12 -7.67
N SER A 58 -11.05 -6.24 -7.62
CA SER A 58 -10.27 -7.22 -8.39
C SER A 58 -10.33 -8.64 -7.82
N GLY A 59 -11.15 -8.89 -6.79
CA GLY A 59 -11.35 -10.21 -6.19
C GLY A 59 -10.30 -10.61 -5.14
N ILE A 60 -9.38 -9.71 -4.79
CA ILE A 60 -8.40 -9.95 -3.72
C ILE A 60 -9.10 -9.79 -2.38
N LYS A 61 -8.87 -10.74 -1.47
CA LYS A 61 -9.24 -10.57 -0.06
C LYS A 61 -8.29 -9.59 0.60
N CYS A 62 -8.60 -8.29 0.48
CA CYS A 62 -7.82 -7.20 1.06
C CYS A 62 -8.51 -6.64 2.31
N ALA A 63 -7.74 -6.26 3.33
CA ALA A 63 -8.21 -5.53 4.50
C ALA A 63 -7.44 -4.22 4.68
N ASN A 64 -8.12 -3.14 5.08
CA ASN A 64 -7.49 -1.92 5.57
C ASN A 64 -7.62 -1.79 7.09
N SER A 65 -7.11 -0.70 7.65
CA SER A 65 -7.21 -0.38 9.09
C SER A 65 -8.63 -0.49 9.65
N TYR A 66 -9.63 0.01 8.92
CA TYR A 66 -11.03 -0.10 9.30
C TYR A 66 -11.50 -1.56 9.38
N ASP A 67 -11.20 -2.39 8.37
CA ASP A 67 -11.58 -3.81 8.38
C ASP A 67 -10.91 -4.59 9.53
N LEU A 68 -9.71 -4.16 9.92
CA LEU A 68 -8.91 -4.77 10.97
C LEU A 68 -9.25 -4.26 12.38
N GLY A 69 -10.08 -3.22 12.50
CA GLY A 69 -10.41 -2.58 13.77
C GLY A 69 -9.25 -1.79 14.38
N ILE A 70 -8.34 -1.30 13.53
CA ILE A 70 -7.25 -0.41 13.92
C ILE A 70 -7.79 1.01 14.00
N ASP A 71 -7.54 1.68 15.13
CA ASP A 71 -7.84 3.10 15.28
C ASP A 71 -6.71 3.92 14.62
N SER A 72 -7.00 4.44 13.43
CA SER A 72 -6.08 5.25 12.62
C SER A 72 -6.76 6.50 12.07
N GLU A 73 -6.02 7.59 12.04
CA GLU A 73 -6.44 8.82 11.38
C GLU A 73 -5.95 8.82 9.93
N THR A 74 -6.67 9.49 9.02
CA THR A 74 -6.18 9.71 7.65
C THR A 74 -5.49 11.05 7.57
N TYR A 75 -4.25 11.08 7.07
CA TYR A 75 -3.46 12.31 6.99
C TYR A 75 -3.34 12.83 5.56
N GLU A 76 -4.12 13.88 5.25
CA GLU A 76 -4.12 14.49 3.92
C GLU A 76 -2.82 15.26 3.63
N ARG A 77 -1.99 14.71 2.75
CA ARG A 77 -0.76 15.36 2.31
C ARG A 77 -1.09 16.39 1.22
N LYS A 78 -0.57 17.61 1.39
CA LYS A 78 -0.73 18.71 0.41
C LYS A 78 0.20 18.59 -0.81
N SER A 79 0.96 17.51 -0.95
CA SER A 79 1.84 17.28 -2.10
C SER A 79 1.08 16.63 -3.26
N CYS A 80 1.61 16.73 -4.48
CA CYS A 80 1.06 16.06 -5.66
C CYS A 80 1.39 14.55 -5.73
N ASP A 81 2.22 14.08 -4.79
CA ASP A 81 2.69 12.70 -4.68
C ASP A 81 1.59 11.75 -4.20
N ILE A 82 1.80 10.46 -4.46
CA ILE A 82 0.85 9.42 -4.08
C ILE A 82 1.47 8.57 -2.98
N TYR A 83 0.84 8.55 -1.81
CA TYR A 83 1.26 7.72 -0.68
C TYR A 83 0.27 6.57 -0.50
N LEU A 84 0.79 5.33 -0.50
CA LEU A 84 -0.01 4.11 -0.34
C LEU A 84 0.20 3.43 1.03
N GLY A 85 1.11 3.97 1.84
CA GLY A 85 1.46 3.45 3.15
C GLY A 85 2.09 2.06 3.08
N LEU A 86 1.77 1.22 4.07
CA LEU A 86 2.30 -0.13 4.17
C LEU A 86 1.33 -1.13 3.54
N ILE A 87 1.77 -1.80 2.47
CA ILE A 87 1.07 -2.92 1.85
C ILE A 87 1.76 -4.21 2.31
N TRP A 88 1.08 -5.00 3.14
CA TRP A 88 1.57 -6.31 3.55
C TRP A 88 0.90 -7.41 2.71
N VAL A 89 1.67 -7.97 1.78
CA VAL A 89 1.30 -9.13 0.97
C VAL A 89 1.53 -10.40 1.77
N ARG A 90 0.46 -11.13 2.05
CA ARG A 90 0.48 -12.39 2.81
C ARG A 90 0.47 -13.63 1.94
N ASP A 91 0.09 -13.48 0.67
CA ASP A 91 0.00 -14.54 -0.32
C ASP A 91 0.70 -14.08 -1.60
N ASN A 92 1.83 -14.70 -1.97
CA ASN A 92 2.59 -14.25 -3.13
C ASN A 92 1.84 -14.42 -4.47
N PHE A 93 0.82 -15.28 -4.53
CA PHE A 93 0.00 -15.45 -5.74
C PHE A 93 -0.79 -14.19 -6.11
N VAL A 94 -1.00 -13.25 -5.18
CA VAL A 94 -1.74 -12.01 -5.47
C VAL A 94 -0.86 -10.85 -5.96
N VAL A 95 0.46 -11.00 -5.94
CA VAL A 95 1.41 -9.95 -6.40
C VAL A 95 1.14 -9.48 -7.83
N PRO A 96 0.92 -10.35 -8.83
CA PRO A 96 0.62 -9.87 -10.19
C PRO A 96 -0.73 -9.14 -10.27
N ILE A 97 -1.72 -9.54 -9.47
CA ILE A 97 -3.01 -8.84 -9.42
C ILE A 97 -2.85 -7.46 -8.76
N LEU A 98 -2.06 -7.38 -7.68
CA LEU A 98 -1.67 -6.12 -7.03
C LEU A 98 -0.98 -5.17 -8.01
N ALA A 99 -0.04 -5.67 -8.81
CA ALA A 99 0.66 -4.89 -9.83
C ALA A 99 -0.29 -4.27 -10.85
N CYS A 100 -1.22 -5.08 -11.38
CA CYS A 100 -2.25 -4.62 -12.31
C CYS A 100 -3.21 -3.62 -11.67
N ALA A 101 -3.72 -3.91 -10.47
CA ALA A 101 -4.66 -3.04 -9.76
C ALA A 101 -4.07 -1.66 -9.46
N ILE A 102 -2.82 -1.62 -8.96
CA ILE A 102 -2.09 -0.37 -8.73
C ILE A 102 -1.89 0.39 -10.03
N TYR A 103 -1.45 -0.29 -11.10
CA TYR A 103 -1.20 0.35 -12.38
C TYR A 103 -2.45 0.96 -13.01
N ASP A 104 -3.54 0.20 -13.10
CA ASP A 104 -4.78 0.64 -13.73
C ASP A 104 -5.40 1.81 -12.96
N TRP A 105 -5.38 1.74 -11.62
CA TRP A 105 -5.86 2.82 -10.77
C TRP A 105 -5.03 4.09 -10.92
N LEU A 106 -3.70 3.98 -10.86
CA LEU A 106 -2.80 5.12 -11.02
C LEU A 106 -2.90 5.74 -12.41
N LYS A 107 -3.01 4.91 -13.46
CA LYS A 107 -3.24 5.37 -14.82
C LYS A 107 -4.56 6.15 -14.94
N GLY A 108 -5.62 5.71 -14.27
CA GLY A 108 -6.89 6.45 -14.17
C GLY A 108 -6.72 7.82 -13.49
N LYS A 109 -6.02 7.88 -12.35
CA LYS A 109 -5.76 9.14 -11.62
C LYS A 109 -4.83 10.11 -12.35
N VAL A 110 -3.95 9.60 -13.22
CA VAL A 110 -3.08 10.43 -14.08
C VAL A 110 -3.85 10.96 -15.28
N ASN A 111 -4.70 10.15 -15.91
CA ASN A 111 -5.43 10.52 -17.12
C ASN A 111 -6.68 11.39 -16.86
N ASP A 112 -7.35 11.25 -15.71
CA ASP A 112 -8.56 12.04 -15.38
C ASP A 112 -8.28 13.55 -15.20
N ARG A 113 -7.01 13.97 -15.14
CA ARG A 113 -6.62 15.39 -15.13
C ARG A 113 -6.04 15.88 -16.45
N ASP A 114 -6.03 15.07 -17.50
CA ASP A 114 -5.67 15.51 -18.86
C ASP A 114 -6.70 16.48 -19.45
N SER A 115 -7.94 16.41 -18.97
CA SER A 115 -8.99 17.38 -19.25
C SER A 115 -8.77 18.73 -18.53
N GLU A 116 -7.97 18.78 -17.45
CA GLU A 116 -7.53 20.02 -16.78
C GLU A 116 -6.22 20.60 -17.37
N LYS A 117 -5.52 19.84 -18.23
CA LYS A 117 -4.21 20.22 -18.84
C LYS A 117 -4.23 21.46 -19.73
N LYS A 118 -5.37 22.09 -20.02
CA LYS A 118 -5.40 23.36 -20.75
C LYS A 118 -5.04 24.59 -19.89
N ILE A 119 -5.09 24.49 -18.56
CA ILE A 119 -4.84 25.66 -17.69
C ILE A 119 -3.45 25.62 -17.03
N ILE A 120 -2.84 24.43 -16.86
CA ILE A 120 -1.61 24.23 -16.06
C ILE A 120 -0.42 23.82 -16.95
N GLN A 121 -0.30 24.32 -18.19
CA GLN A 121 0.93 24.14 -18.98
C GLN A 121 2.13 24.94 -18.45
N LYS A 122 1.94 25.79 -17.44
CA LYS A 122 2.99 26.67 -16.91
C LYS A 122 3.71 26.12 -15.66
N TYR A 123 3.18 25.07 -15.02
CA TYR A 123 3.77 24.45 -13.84
C TYR A 123 3.87 22.95 -14.07
N ALA A 124 5.08 22.53 -14.45
CA ALA A 124 5.62 21.17 -14.40
C ALA A 124 4.59 20.02 -14.29
N PHE A 125 4.50 19.21 -15.35
CA PHE A 125 4.31 17.76 -15.17
C PHE A 125 5.45 17.25 -14.28
N GLN A 126 5.29 17.34 -12.97
CA GLN A 126 6.03 16.47 -12.08
C GLN A 126 5.35 15.11 -12.24
N GLU A 127 6.08 14.13 -12.75
CA GLU A 127 5.70 12.73 -12.62
C GLU A 127 5.40 12.51 -11.13
N LYS A 128 4.16 12.11 -10.81
CA LYS A 128 3.78 11.89 -9.41
C LYS A 128 4.66 10.77 -8.86
N THR A 129 5.44 11.07 -7.84
CA THR A 129 6.21 10.06 -7.13
C THR A 129 5.27 9.24 -6.27
N ILE A 130 5.34 7.93 -6.39
CA ILE A 130 4.60 6.99 -5.56
C ILE A 130 5.51 6.55 -4.43
N HIS A 131 5.01 6.70 -3.21
CA HIS A 131 5.62 6.28 -1.98
C HIS A 131 4.85 5.09 -1.43
N VAL A 132 5.49 3.92 -1.40
CA VAL A 132 4.87 2.69 -0.89
C VAL A 132 5.91 1.80 -0.22
N ASP A 133 5.55 1.29 0.95
CA ASP A 133 6.29 0.26 1.66
C ASP A 133 5.58 -1.07 1.43
N ILE A 134 6.25 -2.04 0.81
CA ILE A 134 5.68 -3.37 0.56
C ILE A 134 6.41 -4.41 1.40
N ARG A 135 5.64 -5.14 2.19
CA ARG A 135 6.11 -6.27 2.98
C ARG A 135 5.56 -7.56 2.38
N PHE A 136 6.45 -8.49 2.06
CA PHE A 136 6.11 -9.82 1.60
C PHE A 136 6.27 -10.83 2.75
N GLU A 137 5.74 -12.03 2.52
CA GLU A 137 5.98 -13.19 3.37
C GLU A 137 7.49 -13.44 3.57
N LYS A 138 7.88 -13.97 4.73
CA LYS A 138 9.29 -14.19 5.15
C LYS A 138 10.06 -12.90 5.46
N GLY A 139 9.35 -11.81 5.70
CA GLY A 139 9.93 -10.56 6.23
C GLY A 139 10.68 -9.72 5.20
N LYS A 140 10.61 -10.05 3.90
CA LYS A 140 11.18 -9.19 2.85
C LYS A 140 10.38 -7.89 2.80
N LYS A 141 11.07 -6.76 2.97
CA LYS A 141 10.49 -5.42 2.89
C LYS A 141 11.17 -4.66 1.77
N ILE A 142 10.37 -3.97 0.97
CA ILE A 142 10.87 -3.13 -0.10
C ILE A 142 10.16 -1.79 -0.02
N LYS A 143 10.95 -0.71 0.04
CA LYS A 143 10.43 0.64 -0.06
C LYS A 143 10.59 1.10 -1.50
N TYR A 144 9.52 1.62 -2.08
CA TYR A 144 9.53 2.17 -3.42
C TYR A 144 9.16 3.64 -3.39
N GLU A 145 10.04 4.43 -4.01
CA GLU A 145 9.85 5.84 -4.33
C GLU A 145 10.14 5.98 -5.84
N CYS A 146 9.09 5.89 -6.66
CA CYS A 146 9.23 5.84 -8.12
C CYS A 146 7.93 6.22 -8.84
N ASP A 147 8.01 6.35 -10.17
CA ASP A 147 6.84 6.56 -11.02
C ASP A 147 6.01 5.26 -11.18
N VAL A 148 4.80 5.41 -11.74
CA VAL A 148 3.82 4.33 -11.94
C VAL A 148 4.39 3.15 -12.74
N LYS A 149 5.17 3.44 -13.80
CA LYS A 149 5.68 2.42 -14.70
C LYS A 149 6.77 1.61 -13.99
N THR A 150 7.69 2.30 -13.34
CA THR A 150 8.77 1.66 -12.56
C THR A 150 8.20 0.81 -11.42
N LEU A 151 7.16 1.27 -10.72
CA LEU A 151 6.51 0.47 -9.67
C LEU A 151 5.92 -0.83 -10.22
N LYS A 152 5.23 -0.76 -11.37
CA LYS A 152 4.67 -1.94 -12.04
C LYS A 152 5.76 -2.94 -12.44
N GLU A 153 6.81 -2.48 -13.12
CA GLU A 153 7.92 -3.34 -13.55
C GLU A 153 8.55 -4.06 -12.35
N ARG A 154 8.77 -3.35 -11.24
CA ARG A 154 9.31 -3.94 -10.00
C ARG A 154 8.37 -4.98 -9.39
N LEU A 155 7.07 -4.74 -9.36
CA LEU A 155 6.10 -5.72 -8.86
C LEU A 155 5.99 -6.96 -9.76
N GLU A 156 6.09 -6.79 -11.07
CA GLU A 156 6.12 -7.91 -12.03
C GLU A 156 7.41 -8.74 -11.89
N GLU A 157 8.56 -8.09 -11.66
CA GLU A 157 9.81 -8.78 -11.35
C GLU A 157 9.71 -9.57 -10.05
N GLU A 158 9.09 -9.00 -9.02
CA GLU A 158 8.86 -9.69 -7.75
C GLU A 158 7.93 -10.89 -7.94
N SER A 159 6.85 -10.77 -8.72
CA SER A 159 5.96 -11.88 -9.04
C SER A 159 6.70 -13.09 -9.63
N LYS A 160 7.65 -12.87 -10.55
CA LYS A 160 8.43 -13.94 -11.20
C LYS A 160 9.37 -14.68 -10.26
N ARG A 161 9.71 -14.10 -9.12
CA ARG A 161 10.61 -14.73 -8.13
C ARG A 161 9.90 -15.78 -7.27
N TRP A 162 8.57 -15.86 -7.36
CA TRP A 162 7.73 -16.75 -6.57
C TRP A 162 7.04 -17.84 -7.42
N GLU A 163 7.29 -17.86 -8.73
CA GLU A 163 6.96 -18.97 -9.65
C GLU A 163 8.00 -20.09 -9.56
#